data_AF-A0A1K1NC01-F1
#
_entry.id   AF-A0A1K1NC01-F1
#
_cell.length_a   1.000
_cell.length_b   1.000
_cell.length_c   1.000
_cell.angle_alpha   90.00
_cell.angle_beta   90.00
_cell.angle_gamma   90.00
#
_symmetry.space_group_name_H-M   'P 1'
#
loop_
_entity.id
_entity.type
_entity.pdbx_description
1 polymer ?
#
loop_
_entity_poly.entity_id
_entity_poly.type
_entity_poly.pdbx_seq_one_letter_code
_entity_poly.pdbx_strand_id
1 'polypeptide(L)' 'MKTLLSYKWMRVKSRLNYRTSCEITPATLAGVLEIGEKVRIVDDFDCVACGHKWAKVKIGRKHYYVCAMWLEPITDTD' A
#
# COMPACT_ATOMS: atom_id res chain seq x y z
N MET A 1 25.81 -2.34 -5.52
CA MET A 1 25.08 -1.20 -4.91
C MET A 1 23.75 -1.73 -4.40
N LYS A 2 23.41 -1.56 -3.11
CA LYS A 2 22.12 -2.01 -2.56
C LYS A 2 21.15 -0.84 -2.70
N THR A 3 20.16 -0.93 -3.58
CA THR A 3 19.15 0.12 -3.72
C THR A 3 18.40 0.25 -2.41
N LEU A 4 18.53 1.40 -1.75
CA LEU A 4 17.75 1.69 -0.56
C LEU A 4 16.31 1.91 -1.02
N LEU A 5 15.36 1.15 -0.47
CA LEU A 5 13.95 1.44 -0.70
C LEU A 5 13.64 2.79 -0.04
N SER A 6 13.26 3.79 -0.83
CA SER A 6 12.65 5.01 -0.32
C SER A 6 11.18 4.73 0.02
N TYR A 7 10.69 5.43 1.05
CA TYR A 7 9.32 5.31 1.51
C TYR A 7 8.70 6.67 1.76
N LYS A 8 7.40 6.77 1.46
CA LYS A 8 6.55 7.88 1.89
C LYS A 8 5.40 7.42 2.76
N TRP A 9 4.96 8.32 3.64
CA TRP A 9 3.79 8.13 4.48
C TRP A 9 2.51 8.46 3.72
N MET A 10 1.54 7.58 3.87
CA MET A 10 0.21 7.71 3.30
C MET A 10 -0.83 7.43 4.38
N ARG A 11 -2.02 7.98 4.22
CA ARG A 11 -3.20 7.67 5.04
C ARG A 11 -4.20 6.84 4.24
N VAL A 12 -4.83 5.89 4.91
CA VAL A 12 -5.88 5.04 4.34
C VAL A 12 -7.21 5.80 4.34
N LYS A 13 -7.83 5.98 3.15
CA LYS A 13 -9.07 6.75 2.98
C LYS A 13 -10.35 5.99 3.34
N SER A 14 -10.30 4.66 3.30
CA SER A 14 -11.41 3.74 3.61
C SER A 14 -10.82 2.38 3.96
N ARG A 15 -11.58 1.55 4.68
CA ARG A 15 -11.15 0.20 5.07
C ARG A 15 -10.58 -0.56 3.86
N LEU A 16 -9.31 -0.93 3.94
CA LEU A 16 -8.50 -1.28 2.76
C LEU A 16 -7.87 -2.65 2.93
N ASN A 17 -8.24 -3.58 2.05
CA ASN A 17 -7.61 -4.89 1.99
C ASN A 17 -6.16 -4.77 1.49
N TYR A 18 -5.23 -5.41 2.20
CA TYR A 18 -3.86 -5.60 1.74
C TYR A 18 -3.60 -7.06 1.39
N ARG A 19 -2.71 -7.26 0.42
CA ARG A 19 -2.57 -8.54 -0.27
C ARG A 19 -1.12 -8.97 -0.47
N THR A 20 -0.92 -10.27 -0.67
CA THR A 20 0.40 -10.86 -0.91
C THR A 20 0.90 -10.68 -2.35
N SER A 21 0.02 -10.38 -3.29
CA SER A 21 0.33 -10.01 -4.69
C SER A 21 -0.67 -8.98 -5.21
N CYS A 22 -0.38 -8.39 -6.37
CA CYS A 22 -1.25 -7.43 -7.06
C CYS A 22 -2.41 -8.12 -7.81
N GLU A 23 -3.17 -8.94 -7.10
CA GLU A 23 -4.29 -9.71 -7.64
C GLU A 23 -5.48 -9.67 -6.70
N ILE A 24 -6.70 -9.73 -7.23
CA ILE A 24 -7.94 -9.72 -6.44
C ILE A 24 -8.53 -11.13 -6.39
N THR A 25 -7.91 -12.00 -5.60
CA THR A 25 -8.40 -13.36 -5.32
C THR A 25 -8.47 -13.58 -3.80
N PRO A 26 -9.27 -14.55 -3.30
CA PRO A 26 -9.30 -14.85 -1.88
C PRO A 26 -7.93 -15.30 -1.33
N ALA A 27 -7.15 -16.03 -2.12
CA ALA A 27 -5.84 -16.55 -1.73
C ALA A 27 -4.79 -15.46 -1.47
N THR A 28 -4.97 -14.26 -2.02
CA THR A 28 -4.02 -13.16 -1.87
C THR A 28 -4.38 -12.22 -0.73
N LEU A 29 -5.56 -12.35 -0.12
CA LEU A 29 -5.98 -11.51 1.00
C LEU A 29 -5.12 -11.80 2.23
N ALA A 30 -4.33 -10.82 2.66
CA ALA A 30 -3.46 -10.94 3.83
C ALA A 30 -4.04 -10.26 5.07
N GLY A 31 -4.92 -9.28 4.89
CA GLY A 31 -5.63 -8.63 5.98
C GLY A 31 -6.25 -7.30 5.55
N VAL A 32 -6.57 -6.48 6.53
CA VAL A 32 -7.27 -5.21 6.35
C VAL A 32 -6.53 -4.11 7.13
N LEU A 33 -6.43 -2.93 6.53
CA LEU A 33 -6.04 -1.69 7.16
C LEU A 33 -7.31 -0.87 7.43
N GLU A 34 -7.37 -0.24 8.60
CA GLU A 34 -8.53 0.57 8.96
C GLU A 34 -8.41 1.99 8.43
N ILE A 35 -9.56 2.67 8.29
CA ILE A 35 -9.60 4.07 7.85
C ILE A 35 -8.76 4.96 8.78
N GLY A 36 -8.01 5.91 8.19
CA GLY A 36 -7.15 6.83 8.94
C GLY A 36 -5.79 6.26 9.33
N GLU A 37 -5.57 4.94 9.20
CA GLU A 37 -4.29 4.31 9.50
C GLU A 37 -3.17 4.88 8.63
N LYS A 38 -2.03 5.20 9.26
CA LYS A 38 -0.83 5.71 8.58
C LYS A 38 0.03 4.53 8.15
N VAL A 39 0.34 4.46 6.86
CA VAL A 39 1.17 3.40 6.28
C VAL A 39 2.34 3.97 5.50
N ARG A 40 3.41 3.19 5.37
CA ARG A 40 4.53 3.51 4.49
C ARG A 40 4.42 2.72 3.20
N ILE A 41 4.55 3.41 2.06
CA ILE A 41 4.63 2.76 0.74
C ILE A 41 5.99 3.03 0.10
N VAL A 42 6.43 2.13 -0.76
CA VAL A 42 7.64 2.31 -1.58
C VAL A 42 7.38 3.37 -2.65
N ASP A 43 8.27 4.34 -2.81
CA ASP A 43 8.08 5.48 -3.73
C ASP A 43 8.04 5.07 -5.21
N ASP A 44 8.99 4.22 -5.63
CA ASP A 44 9.19 3.85 -7.04
C ASP A 44 8.60 2.47 -7.37
N PHE A 45 7.42 2.17 -6.83
CA PHE A 45 6.69 0.97 -7.20
C PHE A 45 5.58 1.29 -8.20
N ASP A 46 5.64 0.64 -9.36
CA ASP A 46 4.60 0.72 -10.38
C ASP A 46 4.08 -0.67 -10.73
N CYS A 47 2.77 -0.86 -10.61
CA CYS A 47 2.09 -2.07 -10.99
C CYS A 47 0.63 -1.75 -11.27
N VAL A 48 0.17 -2.13 -12.47
CA VAL A 48 -1.23 -2.06 -12.87
C VAL A 48 -1.70 -3.48 -13.14
N ALA A 49 -2.69 -3.93 -12.37
CA ALA A 49 -3.24 -5.27 -12.48
C ALA A 49 -4.68 -5.26 -11.98
N CYS A 50 -5.52 -6.14 -12.55
CA CYS A 50 -6.96 -6.22 -12.24
C CYS A 50 -7.69 -4.87 -12.34
N GLY A 51 -7.27 -3.97 -13.25
CA GLY A 51 -7.88 -2.65 -13.42
C GLY A 51 -7.50 -1.60 -12.36
N HIS A 52 -6.53 -1.89 -11.48
CA HIS A 52 -6.10 -0.98 -10.43
C HIS A 52 -4.59 -0.73 -10.48
N LYS A 53 -4.19 0.50 -10.11
CA LYS A 53 -2.80 0.79 -9.73
C LYS A 53 -2.57 0.34 -8.29
N TRP A 54 -1.48 -0.38 -8.06
CA TRP A 54 -1.12 -0.92 -6.75
C TRP A 54 0.00 -0.12 -6.10
N ALA A 55 -0.02 -0.03 -4.78
CA ALA A 55 1.07 0.47 -3.96
C ALA A 55 1.67 -0.68 -3.14
N LYS A 56 3.00 -0.71 -3.06
CA LYS A 56 3.72 -1.67 -2.22
C LYS A 56 3.86 -1.11 -0.81
N VAL A 57 3.06 -1.62 0.13
CA VAL A 57 2.99 -1.15 1.51
C VAL A 57 3.91 -1.98 2.42
N LYS A 58 4.56 -1.34 3.38
CA LYS A 58 5.37 -2.00 4.41
C LYS A 58 4.57 -2.19 5.69
N ILE A 59 4.31 -3.45 6.06
CA ILE A 59 3.60 -3.82 7.29
C ILE A 59 4.57 -4.68 8.12
N GLY A 60 4.95 -4.18 9.29
CA GLY A 60 6.03 -4.74 10.08
C GLY A 60 7.33 -4.83 9.28
N ARG A 61 7.84 -6.06 9.12
CA ARG A 61 9.08 -6.36 8.38
C ARG A 61 8.84 -6.84 6.93
N LYS A 62 7.58 -6.97 6.51
CA LYS A 62 7.19 -7.53 5.21
C LYS A 62 6.56 -6.46 4.31
N HIS A 63 6.47 -6.77 3.03
CA HIS A 63 5.74 -5.97 2.05
C HIS A 63 4.49 -6.69 1.57
N TYR A 64 3.47 -5.89 1.29
CA TYR A 64 2.18 -6.30 0.76
C TYR A 64 1.74 -5.27 -0.28
N TYR A 65 0.56 -5.47 -0.84
CA TYR A 65 0.03 -4.68 -1.94
C TYR A 65 -1.40 -4.22 -1.63
N VAL A 66 -1.66 -2.94 -1.89
CA VAL A 66 -2.99 -2.32 -1.74
C VAL A 66 -3.33 -1.53 -3.00
N CYS A 67 -4.62 -1.35 -3.29
CA CYS A 67 -5.04 -0.47 -4.37
C CYS A 67 -4.70 0.99 -4.01
N ALA A 68 -3.82 1.61 -4.79
CA ALA A 68 -3.24 2.93 -4.49
C ALA A 68 -4.29 4.05 -4.46
N MET A 69 -5.39 3.90 -5.18
CA MET A 69 -6.49 4.87 -5.20
C MET A 69 -7.14 5.10 -3.83
N TRP A 70 -6.94 4.20 -2.86
CA TRP A 70 -7.47 4.30 -1.49
C TRP A 70 -6.46 4.85 -0.48
N LEU A 71 -5.32 5.34 -0.98
CA LEU A 71 -4.33 6.07 -0.20
C LEU A 71 -4.38 7.54 -0.54
N GLU A 72 -4.03 8.38 0.43
CA GLU A 72 -3.76 9.81 0.24
C GLU A 72 -2.43 10.19 0.89
N PRO A 73 -1.69 11.15 0.31
CA PRO A 73 -0.50 11.68 0.94
C PRO A 73 -0.85 12.30 2.30
N ILE A 74 0.02 12.12 3.29
CA ILE A 74 -0.05 12.90 4.52
C ILE A 74 0.67 14.21 4.23
N THR A 75 -0.09 15.29 4.04
CA THR A 75 0.46 16.64 4.07
C THR A 75 0.51 17.09 5.52
N ASP A 76 1.66 17.59 5.97
CA ASP A 76 1.81 18.18 7.30
C ASP A 76 0.98 19.47 7.38
N THR A 77 -0.30 19.32 7.70
CA THR A 77 -1.20 20.40 8.09
C THR A 77 -1.93 19.95 9.34
N ASP A 78 -1.21 19.93 10.45
CA ASP A 78 -1.69 20.11 11.84
C ASP A 78 -0.48 20.53 12.70
#